data_AF-A0A7W2NEA4-F1
#
_entry.id   AF-A0A7W2NEA4-F1
#
_cell.length_a   1.000
_cell.length_b   1.000
_cell.length_c   1.000
_cell.angle_alpha   90.00
_cell.angle_beta   90.00
_cell.angle_gamma   90.00
#
_symmetry.space_group_name_H-M   'P 1'
#
loop_
_entity.id
_entity.type
_entity.pdbx_description
1 polymer ?
#
loop_
_entity_poly.entity_id
_entity_poly.type
_entity_poly.pdbx_seq_one_letter_code
_entity_poly.pdbx_strand_id
1 'polypeptide(L)'
;MNRHTKTALIVAPFLILGGYIASDFYIENKADQERVFNMVPFGLCDVINEKCVLKSGTFEVNIYDKAGTTTLNSTFPLDSATFFLVDSNNQASAYPLGMIDSAYYWQSPTPLRNTISNKGDKQKLRIIANIKGGQYIAEFYTQTLN
;
A
#
# COMPACT_ATOMS: atom_id res chain seq x y z
N MET A 1 53.69 -28.66 -7.58
CA MET A 1 52.34 -28.05 -7.48
C MET A 1 51.66 -28.19 -8.83
N ASN A 2 50.48 -28.83 -8.91
CA ASN A 2 49.80 -29.10 -10.17
C ASN A 2 49.13 -27.81 -10.71
N ARG A 3 48.96 -27.71 -12.04
CA ARG A 3 48.43 -26.51 -12.72
C ARG A 3 47.11 -26.03 -12.10
N HIS A 4 46.25 -26.97 -11.72
CA HIS A 4 44.96 -26.71 -11.07
C HIS A 4 45.09 -26.01 -9.70
N THR A 5 46.03 -26.43 -8.86
CA THR A 5 46.26 -25.83 -7.53
C THR A 5 46.76 -24.39 -7.65
N LYS A 6 47.59 -24.10 -8.65
CA LYS A 6 48.12 -22.76 -8.90
C LYS A 6 47.03 -21.81 -9.42
N THR A 7 46.17 -22.28 -10.32
CA THR A 7 45.02 -21.49 -10.80
C THR A 7 44.01 -21.22 -9.68
N ALA A 8 43.69 -22.23 -8.87
CA ALA A 8 42.77 -22.06 -7.74
C ALA A 8 43.25 -21.01 -6.74
N LEU A 9 44.55 -21.01 -6.40
CA LEU A 9 45.14 -20.05 -5.45
C LEU A 9 45.08 -18.60 -5.95
N ILE A 10 45.16 -18.39 -7.28
CA ILE A 10 45.11 -17.06 -7.90
C ILE A 10 43.67 -16.56 -8.02
N VAL A 11 42.72 -17.44 -8.35
CA VAL A 11 41.33 -17.06 -8.64
C VAL A 11 40.47 -16.97 -7.38
N ALA A 12 40.76 -17.79 -6.36
CA ALA A 12 39.98 -17.84 -5.12
C ALA A 12 39.88 -16.49 -4.38
N PRO A 13 40.93 -15.68 -4.22
CA PRO A 13 40.83 -14.38 -3.56
C PRO A 13 39.87 -13.42 -4.26
N PHE A 14 39.87 -13.40 -5.60
CA PHE A 14 38.98 -12.54 -6.38
C PHE A 14 37.52 -13.02 -6.32
N LEU A 15 37.30 -14.35 -6.34
CA LEU A 15 35.96 -14.90 -6.17
C LEU A 15 35.40 -14.69 -4.76
N ILE A 16 36.26 -14.74 -3.73
CA ILE A 16 35.85 -14.47 -2.34
C ILE A 16 35.45 -12.98 -2.19
N LEU A 17 36.31 -12.06 -2.65
CA LEU A 17 36.04 -10.63 -2.57
C LEU A 17 34.86 -10.21 -3.46
N GLY A 18 34.84 -10.66 -4.70
CA GLY A 18 33.75 -10.38 -5.63
C GLY A 18 32.43 -11.01 -5.20
N GLY A 19 32.48 -12.23 -4.64
CA GLY A 19 31.31 -12.93 -4.11
C GLY A 19 30.71 -12.24 -2.90
N TYR A 20 31.54 -11.69 -2.01
CA TYR A 20 31.09 -10.89 -0.86
C TYR A 20 30.36 -9.62 -1.32
N ILE A 21 30.97 -8.82 -2.19
CA ILE A 21 30.38 -7.57 -2.70
C ILE A 21 29.10 -7.83 -3.51
N ALA A 22 29.10 -8.85 -4.37
CA ALA A 22 27.92 -9.21 -5.15
C ALA A 22 26.78 -9.75 -4.28
N SER A 23 27.09 -10.44 -3.19
CA SER A 23 26.09 -10.91 -2.23
C SER A 23 25.48 -9.74 -1.46
N ASP A 24 26.30 -8.81 -0.98
CA ASP A 24 25.83 -7.59 -0.30
C ASP A 24 24.91 -6.79 -1.24
N PHE A 25 25.32 -6.56 -2.48
CA PHE A 25 24.49 -5.87 -3.49
C PHE A 25 23.19 -6.62 -3.81
N TYR A 26 23.23 -7.95 -3.87
CA TYR A 26 22.04 -8.76 -4.13
C TYR A 26 21.05 -8.75 -2.95
N ILE A 27 21.55 -8.75 -1.72
CA ILE A 27 20.72 -8.65 -0.51
C ILE A 27 20.13 -7.25 -0.37
N GLU A 28 20.91 -6.19 -0.61
CA GLU A 28 20.41 -4.81 -0.66
C GLU A 28 19.33 -4.66 -1.74
N ASN A 29 19.58 -5.14 -2.96
CA ASN A 29 18.60 -5.09 -4.05
C ASN A 29 17.32 -5.89 -3.73
N LYS A 30 17.41 -6.99 -2.97
CA LYS A 30 16.21 -7.70 -2.47
C LYS A 30 15.49 -6.94 -1.36
N ALA A 31 16.21 -6.18 -0.54
CA ALA A 31 15.62 -5.34 0.49
C ALA A 31 14.90 -4.11 -0.12
N ASP A 32 15.41 -3.60 -1.24
CA ASP A 32 14.83 -2.49 -2.02
C ASP A 32 13.63 -2.89 -2.90
N GLN A 33 13.31 -4.18 -3.02
CA GLN A 33 12.06 -4.57 -3.68
C GLN A 33 10.86 -4.21 -2.80
N GLU A 34 10.07 -3.23 -3.27
CA GLU A 34 8.81 -2.81 -2.63
C GLU A 34 7.94 -4.03 -2.36
N ARG A 35 7.69 -4.30 -1.07
CA ARG A 35 6.86 -5.44 -0.66
C ARG A 35 5.41 -5.03 -0.79
N VAL A 36 4.73 -5.55 -1.80
CA VAL A 36 3.31 -5.28 -2.04
C VAL A 36 2.43 -6.26 -1.27
N PHE A 37 1.54 -5.74 -0.44
CA PHE A 37 0.56 -6.50 0.33
C PHE A 37 -0.85 -6.10 -0.08
N ASN A 38 -1.69 -7.09 -0.39
CA ASN A 38 -3.09 -6.84 -0.74
C ASN A 38 -3.95 -6.81 0.52
N MET A 39 -4.68 -5.71 0.72
CA MET A 39 -5.73 -5.59 1.73
C MET A 39 -7.09 -5.92 1.12
N VAL A 40 -7.95 -6.55 1.91
CA VAL A 40 -9.31 -6.91 1.51
C VAL A 40 -10.33 -6.31 2.48
N PRO A 41 -11.52 -5.91 2.00
CA PRO A 41 -12.58 -5.42 2.88
C PRO A 41 -13.06 -6.52 3.82
N PHE A 42 -13.18 -6.16 5.10
CA PHE A 42 -13.75 -7.01 6.14
C PHE A 42 -15.26 -6.78 6.23
N GLY A 43 -16.00 -7.61 5.50
CA GLY A 43 -17.46 -7.49 5.41
C GLY A 43 -17.91 -6.47 4.36
N LEU A 44 -19.09 -5.90 4.57
CA LEU A 44 -19.64 -4.89 3.66
C LEU A 44 -18.99 -3.54 3.94
N CYS A 45 -18.41 -2.93 2.90
CA CYS A 45 -17.80 -1.62 2.97
C CYS A 45 -18.82 -0.53 2.59
N ASP A 46 -19.11 0.34 3.55
CA ASP A 46 -19.92 1.55 3.38
C ASP A 46 -19.14 2.73 3.98
N VAL A 47 -18.47 3.47 3.11
CA VAL A 47 -17.64 4.63 3.49
C VAL A 47 -18.47 5.80 4.02
N ILE A 48 -19.73 5.94 3.60
CA ILE A 48 -20.61 7.05 4.03
C ILE A 48 -21.13 6.82 5.44
N ASN A 49 -21.46 5.56 5.78
CA ASN A 49 -21.94 5.17 7.10
C ASN A 49 -20.82 4.73 8.06
N GLU A 50 -19.56 5.09 7.75
CA GLU A 50 -18.36 4.80 8.56
C GLU A 50 -18.13 3.31 8.83
N LYS A 51 -18.59 2.44 7.92
CA LYS A 51 -18.48 0.98 8.03
C LYS A 51 -17.62 0.43 6.90
N CYS A 52 -16.35 0.81 6.84
CA CYS A 52 -15.44 0.24 5.87
C CYS A 52 -14.05 -0.01 6.46
N VAL A 53 -13.77 -1.26 6.81
CA VAL A 53 -12.48 -1.69 7.31
C VAL A 53 -11.81 -2.62 6.29
N LEU A 54 -10.56 -2.33 5.96
CA LEU A 54 -9.70 -3.16 5.12
C LEU A 54 -8.66 -3.86 5.99
N LYS A 55 -8.34 -5.12 5.68
CA LYS A 55 -7.38 -5.91 6.46
C LYS A 55 -6.32 -6.58 5.59
N SER A 56 -5.09 -6.63 6.12
CA SER A 56 -4.00 -7.47 5.64
C SER A 56 -3.24 -8.03 6.84
N GLY A 57 -3.58 -9.26 7.25
CA GLY A 57 -3.05 -9.84 8.49
C GLY A 57 -3.55 -9.09 9.72
N THR A 58 -2.63 -8.52 10.51
CA THR A 58 -2.93 -7.68 11.69
C THR A 58 -3.06 -6.19 11.37
N PHE A 59 -2.71 -5.78 10.15
CA PHE A 59 -2.86 -4.40 9.71
C PHE A 59 -4.31 -4.13 9.30
N GLU A 60 -4.91 -3.09 9.86
CA GLU A 60 -6.27 -2.67 9.55
C GLU A 60 -6.30 -1.18 9.20
N VAL A 61 -7.14 -0.86 8.22
CA VAL A 61 -7.39 0.51 7.77
C VAL A 61 -8.88 0.75 7.74
N ASN A 62 -9.35 1.74 8.48
CA ASN A 62 -10.73 2.19 8.43
C ASN A 62 -10.83 3.42 7.53
N ILE A 63 -11.77 3.41 6.57
CA ILE A 63 -12.02 4.53 5.67
C ILE A 63 -13.47 4.98 5.82
N TYR A 64 -13.64 6.28 5.94
CA TYR A 64 -14.95 6.89 6.02
C TYR A 64 -14.92 8.28 5.39
N ASP A 65 -16.08 8.76 4.96
CA ASP A 65 -16.21 10.12 4.46
C ASP A 65 -17.14 10.93 5.35
N LYS A 66 -16.66 12.08 5.82
CA LYS A 66 -17.42 13.01 6.63
C LYS A 66 -17.49 14.37 5.92
N ALA A 67 -18.70 14.75 5.52
CA ALA A 67 -18.98 16.04 4.87
C ALA A 67 -18.07 16.35 3.65
N GLY A 68 -17.74 15.34 2.83
CA GLY A 68 -16.91 15.51 1.63
C GLY A 68 -15.41 15.47 1.90
N THR A 69 -15.02 15.18 3.14
CA THR A 69 -13.63 14.85 3.51
C THR A 69 -13.54 13.36 3.76
N THR A 70 -12.74 12.68 2.94
CA THR A 70 -12.43 11.27 3.13
C THR A 70 -11.30 11.16 4.13
N THR A 71 -11.53 10.40 5.19
CA THR A 71 -10.59 10.14 6.28
C THR A 71 -10.21 8.66 6.27
N LEU A 72 -8.95 8.42 6.59
CA LEU A 72 -8.34 7.10 6.67
C LEU A 72 -7.61 7.00 8.01
N ASN A 73 -7.99 5.99 8.80
CA ASN A 73 -7.36 5.66 10.06
C ASN A 73 -6.69 4.29 9.95
N SER A 74 -5.51 4.14 10.56
CA SER A 74 -4.74 2.90 10.48
C SER A 74 -4.33 2.38 11.86
N THR A 75 -4.11 1.06 11.98
CA THR A 75 -3.56 0.46 13.21
C THR A 75 -2.06 0.63 13.36
N PHE A 76 -1.35 0.92 12.27
CA PHE A 76 0.07 1.22 12.24
C PHE A 76 0.33 2.60 11.63
N PRO A 77 1.40 3.31 12.04
CA PRO A 77 1.71 4.62 11.50
C PRO A 77 2.13 4.48 10.03
N LEU A 78 1.51 5.26 9.16
CA LEU A 78 1.80 5.29 7.73
C LEU A 78 2.87 6.34 7.43
N ASP A 79 3.62 6.12 6.36
CA ASP A 79 4.50 7.14 5.79
C ASP A 79 3.75 8.00 4.77
N SER A 80 2.80 7.40 4.06
CA SER A 80 1.90 8.08 3.12
C SER A 80 0.65 7.25 2.84
N ALA A 81 -0.41 7.93 2.41
CA ALA A 81 -1.63 7.30 1.95
C ALA A 81 -2.19 8.05 0.73
N THR A 82 -2.62 7.31 -0.30
CA THR A 82 -3.30 7.85 -1.48
C THR A 82 -4.60 7.12 -1.69
N PHE A 83 -5.68 7.88 -1.79
CA PHE A 83 -7.02 7.39 -2.08
C PHE A 83 -7.33 7.59 -3.56
N PHE A 84 -8.05 6.65 -4.17
CA PHE A 84 -8.38 6.71 -5.58
C PHE A 84 -9.87 6.44 -5.81
N LEU A 85 -10.48 7.30 -6.62
CA LEU A 85 -11.81 7.06 -7.19
C LEU A 85 -11.63 6.40 -8.55
N VAL A 86 -12.18 5.20 -8.73
CA VAL A 86 -12.08 4.46 -9.99
C VAL A 86 -13.42 4.54 -10.73
N ASP A 87 -13.41 5.14 -11.91
CA ASP A 87 -14.61 5.32 -12.73
C ASP A 87 -15.03 4.02 -13.47
N SER A 88 -16.12 4.10 -14.23
CA SER A 88 -16.64 2.99 -15.04
C SER A 88 -15.70 2.56 -16.18
N ASN A 89 -14.79 3.45 -16.61
CA ASN A 89 -13.77 3.16 -17.61
C ASN A 89 -12.48 2.58 -16.98
N ASN A 90 -12.49 2.28 -15.67
CA ASN A 90 -11.33 1.89 -14.86
C ASN A 90 -10.21 2.96 -14.81
N GLN A 91 -10.53 4.22 -15.05
CA GLN A 91 -9.59 5.31 -14.81
C GLN A 91 -9.61 5.70 -13.32
N ALA A 92 -8.43 5.81 -12.73
CA ALA A 92 -8.27 6.10 -11.32
C ALA A 92 -7.85 7.56 -11.11
N SER A 93 -8.69 8.34 -10.44
CA SER A 93 -8.36 9.70 -10.00
C SER A 93 -7.72 9.66 -8.62
N ALA A 94 -6.48 10.13 -8.50
CA ALA A 94 -5.70 10.09 -7.26
C ALA A 94 -5.98 11.29 -6.35
N TYR A 95 -6.15 11.01 -5.06
CA TYR A 95 -6.33 11.97 -3.97
C TYR A 95 -5.31 11.64 -2.88
N PRO A 96 -4.11 12.25 -2.92
CA PRO A 96 -3.13 12.11 -1.85
C PRO A 96 -3.72 12.60 -0.53
N LEU A 97 -3.66 11.76 0.51
CA LEU A 97 -4.16 12.13 1.82
C LEU A 97 -3.08 12.88 2.59
N GLY A 98 -3.46 13.95 3.28
CA GLY A 98 -2.60 14.68 4.20
C GLY A 98 -2.73 14.12 5.62
N MET A 99 -1.60 14.03 6.32
CA MET A 99 -1.58 13.69 7.74
C MET A 99 -2.26 14.81 8.54
N ILE A 100 -3.11 14.44 9.50
CA ILE A 100 -3.82 15.39 10.37
C ILE A 100 -2.97 15.67 11.60
N ASP A 101 -3.12 14.84 12.64
CA ASP A 101 -2.47 15.01 13.94
C ASP A 101 -1.28 14.06 14.12
N SER A 102 -1.37 12.85 13.54
CA SER A 102 -0.32 11.85 13.60
C SER A 102 -0.38 10.92 12.40
N ALA A 103 0.68 10.12 12.23
CA ALA A 103 0.81 9.14 11.14
C ALA A 103 -0.28 8.04 11.12
N TYR A 104 -1.21 8.03 12.08
CA TYR A 104 -2.36 7.13 12.11
C TYR A 104 -3.64 7.72 11.49
N TYR A 105 -3.67 9.03 11.22
CA TYR A 105 -4.87 9.75 10.77
C TYR A 105 -4.56 10.60 9.54
N TRP A 106 -5.26 10.30 8.44
CA TRP A 106 -5.02 10.89 7.14
C TRP A 106 -6.34 11.35 6.52
N GLN A 107 -6.34 12.47 5.81
CA GLN A 107 -7.55 12.94 5.12
C GLN A 107 -7.27 13.74 3.86
N SER A 108 -8.27 13.80 2.99
CA SER A 108 -8.32 14.75 1.89
C SER A 108 -9.78 15.07 1.57
N PRO A 109 -10.08 16.31 1.11
CA PRO A 109 -11.33 16.56 0.41
C PRO A 109 -11.42 15.64 -0.82
N THR A 110 -12.57 15.00 -1.02
CA THR A 110 -12.83 14.19 -2.23
C THR A 110 -14.27 14.39 -2.72
N PRO A 111 -14.52 14.23 -4.03
CA PRO A 111 -15.88 14.32 -4.58
C PRO A 111 -16.67 13.01 -4.41
N LEU A 112 -16.25 12.10 -3.51
CA LEU A 112 -16.85 10.76 -3.37
C LEU A 112 -18.37 10.82 -3.20
N ARG A 113 -18.85 11.73 -2.35
CA ARG A 113 -20.28 11.94 -2.10
C ARG A 113 -21.09 12.26 -3.36
N ASN A 114 -20.48 12.81 -4.41
CA ASN A 114 -21.21 13.09 -5.66
C ASN A 114 -21.69 11.81 -6.35
N THR A 115 -21.08 10.65 -6.03
CA THR A 115 -21.35 9.37 -6.68
C THR A 115 -22.05 8.34 -5.79
N ILE A 116 -21.95 8.49 -4.47
CA ILE A 116 -22.46 7.48 -3.51
C ILE A 116 -23.36 8.05 -2.42
N SER A 117 -24.03 9.17 -2.66
CA SER A 117 -24.91 9.78 -1.66
C SER A 117 -26.24 9.04 -1.44
N ASN A 118 -26.70 8.24 -2.41
CA ASN A 118 -28.00 7.58 -2.32
C ASN A 118 -27.85 6.11 -1.97
N LYS A 119 -28.89 5.58 -1.32
CA LYS A 119 -29.01 4.15 -1.03
C LYS A 119 -28.89 3.31 -2.30
N GLY A 120 -27.99 2.34 -2.27
CA GLY A 120 -27.73 1.40 -3.36
C GLY A 120 -26.64 1.86 -4.32
N ASP A 121 -26.20 3.12 -4.23
CA ASP A 121 -25.10 3.61 -5.05
C ASP A 121 -23.83 2.82 -4.74
N LYS A 122 -23.06 2.55 -5.80
CA LYS A 122 -21.81 1.80 -5.75
C LYS A 122 -20.72 2.56 -6.45
N GLN A 123 -19.56 2.61 -5.84
CA GLN A 123 -18.36 3.19 -6.43
C GLN A 123 -17.17 2.28 -6.19
N LYS A 124 -16.35 2.14 -7.22
CA LYS A 124 -15.08 1.41 -7.12
C LYS A 124 -14.03 2.34 -6.55
N LEU A 125 -13.35 1.88 -5.51
CA LEU A 125 -12.33 2.60 -4.77
C LEU A 125 -11.02 1.83 -4.80
N ARG A 126 -9.92 2.56 -4.78
CA ARG A 126 -8.59 1.99 -4.58
C ARG A 126 -7.83 2.80 -3.53
N ILE A 127 -7.03 2.13 -2.73
CA ILE A 127 -6.17 2.75 -1.72
C ILE A 127 -4.77 2.18 -1.83
N ILE A 128 -3.79 3.05 -1.66
CA ILE A 128 -2.39 2.69 -1.47
C ILE A 128 -1.92 3.35 -0.18
N ALA A 129 -1.48 2.54 0.78
CA ALA A 129 -0.90 2.99 2.04
C ALA A 129 0.53 2.45 2.15
N ASN A 130 1.49 3.29 2.49
CA ASN A 130 2.90 2.91 2.60
C ASN A 130 3.35 2.89 4.05
N ILE A 131 4.07 1.84 4.44
CA ILE A 131 4.62 1.63 5.79
C ILE A 131 6.03 1.06 5.67
N LYS A 132 7.05 1.84 6.03
CA LYS A 132 8.47 1.46 6.10
C LYS A 132 8.94 0.68 4.87
N GLY A 133 8.59 1.16 3.67
CA GLY A 133 8.93 0.54 2.39
C GLY A 133 8.03 -0.63 1.95
N GLY A 134 7.03 -1.01 2.76
CA GLY A 134 5.94 -1.89 2.36
C GLY A 134 4.78 -1.10 1.79
N GLN A 135 4.22 -1.56 0.68
CA GLN A 135 3.08 -0.96 0.00
C GLN A 135 1.84 -1.82 0.22
N TYR A 136 0.81 -1.27 0.83
CA TYR A 136 -0.46 -1.94 1.09
C TYR A 136 -1.52 -1.40 0.12
N ILE A 137 -2.04 -2.27 -0.73
CA ILE A 137 -2.98 -1.90 -1.79
C ILE A 137 -4.32 -2.57 -1.56
N ALA A 138 -5.41 -1.84 -1.76
CA ALA A 138 -6.75 -2.41 -1.84
C ALA A 138 -7.49 -1.87 -3.06
N GLU A 139 -8.26 -2.72 -3.71
CA GLU A 139 -9.28 -2.32 -4.68
C GLU A 139 -10.60 -3.00 -4.32
N PHE A 140 -11.64 -2.21 -4.10
CA PHE A 140 -12.91 -2.70 -3.56
C PHE A 140 -14.07 -1.80 -3.98
N TYR A 141 -15.30 -2.29 -3.80
CA TYR A 141 -16.51 -1.51 -3.98
C TYR A 141 -17.03 -1.06 -2.64
N THR A 142 -17.38 0.22 -2.53
CA THR A 142 -18.24 0.72 -1.46
C THR A 142 -19.69 0.69 -1.93
N GLN A 143 -20.62 0.41 -1.03
CA GLN A 143 -22.05 0.49 -1.29
C GLN A 143 -22.75 1.22 -0.14
N THR A 144 -23.49 2.28 -0.47
CA THR A 144 -24.26 3.04 0.52
C THR A 144 -25.55 2.30 0.88
N LEU A 145 -25.73 1.97 2.16
CA LEU A 145 -26.86 1.16 2.62
C LEU A 145 -28.11 1.97 3.01
N ASN A 146 -27.94 3.25 3.36
CA ASN A 146 -28.99 4.13 3.88
C ASN A 146 -29.10 5.42 3.09
#